data_AF-A0A8S4SA06-F1
#
_entry.id   AF-A0A8S4SA06-F1
#
_cell.length_a   1.000
_cell.length_b   1.000
_cell.length_c   1.000
_cell.angle_alpha   90.00
_cell.angle_beta   90.00
_cell.angle_gamma   90.00
#
_symmetry.space_group_name_H-M   'P 1'
#
loop_
_entity.id
_entity.type
_entity.pdbx_description
1 polymer ?
#
loop_
_entity_poly.entity_id
_entity_poly.type
_entity_poly.pdbx_seq_one_letter_code
_entity_poly.pdbx_strand_id
1 'polypeptide(L)'
;MEQASAIFAKIKKIGLKKEKQKELIEYCNANVEQILKNIPQIILKDGGELLEYIFSGLPDNITLRSKIVDAVLQKIRCEPLSITHCGVVISRVCLELPRLPVEDLVRWSTDSVQSVVEDSDVNMIWKDILPECLYTVSSHDNIQHCGTEMSGEEFKIQCVYTLCQCRWNERQLVQLTTMFKAMQLSRADLKKVTSKLCSNIVDLPPDTLPLLVHELLKYVFSY
;
A
#
# COMPACT_ATOMS: atom_id res chain seq x y z
N MET A 1 4.59 -21.96 -17.46
CA MET A 1 5.61 -21.29 -16.62
C MET A 1 6.84 -20.87 -17.41
N GLU A 2 7.37 -21.72 -18.30
CA GLU A 2 8.60 -21.43 -19.05
C GLU A 2 8.51 -20.18 -19.95
N GLN A 3 7.39 -20.01 -20.67
CA GLN A 3 7.14 -18.83 -21.51
C GLN A 3 7.01 -17.54 -20.70
N ALA A 4 6.38 -17.58 -19.53
CA ALA A 4 6.28 -16.43 -18.63
C ALA A 4 7.68 -16.01 -18.15
N SER A 5 8.49 -16.96 -17.68
CA SER A 5 9.87 -16.68 -17.24
C SER A 5 10.70 -16.01 -18.33
N ALA A 6 10.52 -16.39 -19.61
CA ALA A 6 11.21 -15.77 -20.73
C ALA A 6 10.81 -14.31 -20.96
N ILE A 7 9.53 -13.97 -20.80
CA ILE A 7 9.02 -12.60 -20.95
C ILE A 7 9.67 -11.67 -19.93
N PHE A 8 9.66 -12.03 -18.65
CA PHE A 8 10.20 -11.16 -17.61
C PHE A 8 11.72 -11.10 -17.62
N ALA A 9 12.41 -12.18 -17.99
CA ALA A 9 13.85 -12.12 -18.25
C ALA A 9 14.17 -11.14 -19.39
N LYS A 10 13.35 -11.10 -20.45
CA LYS A 10 13.51 -10.14 -21.54
C LYS A 10 13.18 -8.71 -21.10
N ILE A 11 12.12 -8.49 -20.32
CA ILE A 11 11.81 -7.17 -19.72
C ILE A 11 12.99 -6.68 -18.90
N LYS A 12 13.52 -7.50 -17.98
CA LYS A 12 14.69 -7.15 -17.16
C LYS A 12 15.91 -6.81 -18.02
N LYS A 13 16.19 -7.61 -19.06
CA LYS A 13 17.31 -7.38 -19.99
C LYS A 13 17.20 -6.07 -20.77
N ILE A 14 15.99 -5.70 -21.21
CA ILE A 14 15.76 -4.45 -21.95
C ILE A 14 15.78 -3.27 -20.98
N GLY A 15 15.12 -3.38 -19.83
CA GLY A 15 14.99 -2.32 -18.84
C GLY A 15 16.31 -1.86 -18.21
N LEU A 16 17.32 -2.73 -18.15
CA LEU A 16 18.68 -2.36 -17.74
C LEU A 16 19.35 -1.30 -18.64
N LYS A 17 18.83 -1.10 -19.86
CA LYS A 17 19.41 -0.24 -20.89
C LYS A 17 18.49 0.94 -21.16
N LYS A 18 18.78 2.10 -20.56
CA LYS A 18 17.94 3.32 -20.67
C LYS A 18 17.70 3.74 -22.12
N GLU A 19 18.66 3.51 -23.01
CA GLU A 19 18.56 3.80 -24.45
C GLU A 19 17.50 2.94 -25.19
N LYS A 20 17.05 1.84 -24.58
CA LYS A 20 16.03 0.93 -25.13
C LYS A 20 14.63 1.19 -24.60
N GLN A 21 14.35 2.37 -24.05
CA GLN A 21 13.04 2.69 -23.49
C GLN A 21 11.88 2.45 -24.47
N LYS A 22 12.05 2.80 -25.75
CA LYS A 22 11.01 2.55 -26.77
C LYS A 22 10.77 1.06 -27.00
N GLU A 23 11.83 0.26 -27.05
CA GLU A 23 11.75 -1.20 -27.18
C GLU A 23 11.05 -1.83 -25.95
N LEU A 24 11.32 -1.30 -24.75
CA LEU A 24 10.67 -1.74 -23.52
C LEU A 24 9.16 -1.49 -23.58
N ILE A 25 8.74 -0.30 -24.02
CA ILE A 25 7.34 0.07 -24.16
C ILE A 25 6.62 -0.83 -25.17
N GLU A 26 7.20 -1.00 -26.36
CA GLU A 26 6.64 -1.87 -27.40
C GLU A 26 6.52 -3.33 -26.91
N TYR A 27 7.55 -3.83 -26.21
CA TYR A 27 7.57 -5.20 -25.71
C TYR A 27 6.55 -5.42 -24.59
N CYS A 28 6.43 -4.50 -23.63
CA CYS A 28 5.44 -4.59 -22.56
C CYS A 28 4.01 -4.52 -23.10
N ASN A 29 3.72 -3.60 -24.03
CA ASN A 29 2.40 -3.50 -24.65
C ASN A 29 2.03 -4.73 -25.50
N ALA A 30 3.00 -5.38 -26.15
CA ALA A 30 2.75 -6.62 -26.89
C ALA A 30 2.48 -7.83 -25.98
N ASN A 31 2.82 -7.77 -24.68
CA ASN A 31 2.76 -8.91 -23.76
C ASN A 31 1.86 -8.65 -22.54
N VAL A 32 0.95 -7.68 -22.60
CA VAL A 32 0.09 -7.24 -21.49
C VAL A 32 -0.62 -8.38 -20.77
N GLU A 33 -1.28 -9.26 -21.53
CA GLU A 33 -2.05 -10.38 -20.96
C GLU A 33 -1.16 -11.34 -20.17
N GLN A 34 0.04 -11.62 -20.70
CA GLN A 34 1.00 -12.49 -20.05
C GLN A 34 1.62 -11.82 -18.82
N ILE A 35 1.85 -10.50 -18.87
CA ILE A 35 2.33 -9.73 -17.72
C ILE A 35 1.31 -9.83 -16.58
N LEU A 36 0.04 -9.49 -16.84
CA LEU A 36 -1.02 -9.56 -15.83
C LEU A 36 -1.21 -10.95 -15.25
N LYS A 37 -1.27 -11.96 -16.12
CA LYS A 37 -1.51 -13.35 -15.69
C LYS A 37 -0.42 -13.88 -14.76
N ASN A 38 0.83 -13.45 -14.96
CA ASN A 38 1.97 -14.02 -14.26
C ASN A 38 2.55 -13.11 -13.17
N ILE A 39 2.11 -11.85 -13.07
CA ILE A 39 2.60 -10.91 -12.05
C ILE A 39 2.60 -11.49 -10.63
N PRO A 40 1.54 -12.20 -10.16
CA PRO A 40 1.50 -12.71 -8.79
C PRO A 40 2.61 -13.72 -8.49
N GLN A 41 3.01 -14.52 -9.48
CA GLN A 41 4.03 -15.56 -9.30
C GLN A 41 5.45 -14.99 -9.22
N ILE A 42 5.66 -13.80 -9.79
CA ILE A 42 7.00 -13.24 -9.97
C ILE A 42 7.31 -12.23 -8.89
N ILE A 43 6.29 -11.56 -8.38
CA ILE A 43 6.38 -10.74 -7.18
C ILE A 43 6.95 -11.56 -6.02
N LEU A 44 6.68 -12.87 -5.94
CA LEU A 44 7.22 -13.73 -4.89
C LEU A 44 8.72 -14.07 -5.02
N LYS A 45 9.37 -13.75 -6.14
CA LYS A 45 10.77 -14.13 -6.43
C LYS A 45 11.73 -12.94 -6.44
N ASP A 46 11.45 -11.92 -7.25
CA ASP A 46 12.36 -10.78 -7.49
C ASP A 46 11.54 -9.54 -7.95
N GLY A 47 10.53 -9.19 -7.16
CA GLY A 47 9.43 -8.31 -7.58
C GLY A 47 9.78 -6.84 -7.76
N GLY A 48 10.70 -6.29 -6.97
CA GLY A 48 10.97 -4.84 -6.94
C GLY A 48 11.51 -4.26 -8.24
N GLU A 49 12.70 -4.71 -8.67
CA GLU A 49 13.33 -4.24 -9.91
C GLU A 49 12.46 -4.51 -11.14
N LEU A 50 11.80 -5.67 -11.15
CA LEU A 50 10.98 -6.04 -12.29
C LEU A 50 9.72 -5.18 -12.39
N LEU A 51 9.08 -4.84 -11.25
CA LEU A 51 7.97 -3.89 -11.25
C LEU A 51 8.39 -2.52 -11.77
N GLU A 52 9.61 -2.06 -11.46
CA GLU A 52 10.16 -0.83 -12.03
C GLU A 52 10.20 -0.88 -13.56
N TYR A 53 10.73 -1.97 -14.12
CA TYR A 53 10.82 -2.13 -15.58
C TYR A 53 9.44 -2.31 -16.23
N ILE A 54 8.49 -2.96 -15.55
CA ILE A 54 7.13 -3.10 -16.06
C ILE A 54 6.41 -1.75 -16.08
N PHE A 55 6.47 -0.98 -14.98
CA PHE A 55 5.82 0.32 -14.92
C PHE A 55 6.46 1.33 -15.88
N SER A 56 7.79 1.33 -16.00
CA SER A 56 8.47 2.16 -17.01
C SER A 56 8.17 1.71 -18.45
N GLY A 57 7.90 0.43 -18.69
CA GLY A 57 7.43 -0.09 -19.98
C GLY A 57 5.95 0.17 -20.27
N LEU A 58 5.18 0.67 -19.30
CA LEU A 58 3.74 0.93 -19.43
C LEU A 58 3.38 2.36 -18.99
N PRO A 59 4.08 3.41 -19.45
CA PRO A 59 3.95 4.76 -18.88
C PRO A 59 2.52 5.31 -19.01
N ASP A 60 1.90 5.13 -20.18
CA ASP A 60 0.59 5.71 -20.54
C ASP A 60 -0.59 4.76 -20.31
N ASN A 61 -0.34 3.50 -19.96
CA ASN A 61 -1.39 2.49 -19.82
C ASN A 61 -1.92 2.45 -18.37
N ILE A 62 -2.52 3.55 -17.92
CA ILE A 62 -2.99 3.75 -16.53
C ILE A 62 -3.86 2.58 -16.06
N THR A 63 -4.84 2.15 -16.88
CA THR A 63 -5.73 1.04 -16.56
C THR A 63 -4.97 -0.27 -16.28
N LEU A 64 -3.94 -0.56 -17.07
CA LEU A 64 -3.11 -1.74 -16.87
C LEU A 64 -2.25 -1.62 -15.61
N ARG A 65 -1.71 -0.43 -15.33
CA ARG A 65 -0.93 -0.17 -14.12
C ARG A 65 -1.78 -0.38 -12.87
N SER A 66 -3.03 0.12 -12.85
CA SER A 66 -3.97 -0.16 -11.77
C SER A 66 -4.21 -1.66 -11.57
N LYS A 67 -4.42 -2.41 -12.66
CA LYS A 67 -4.59 -3.88 -12.60
C LYS A 67 -3.35 -4.61 -12.08
N ILE A 68 -2.15 -4.12 -12.41
CA ILE A 68 -0.89 -4.66 -11.90
C ILE A 68 -0.78 -4.40 -10.40
N VAL A 69 -1.03 -3.16 -9.95
CA VAL A 69 -1.04 -2.81 -8.53
C VAL A 69 -2.06 -3.66 -7.77
N ASP A 70 -3.28 -3.82 -8.30
CA ASP A 70 -4.29 -4.70 -7.74
C ASP A 70 -3.78 -6.12 -7.50
N ALA A 71 -3.24 -6.73 -8.55
CA ALA A 71 -2.74 -8.10 -8.49
C ALA A 71 -1.57 -8.23 -7.49
N VAL A 72 -0.73 -7.19 -7.38
CA VAL A 72 0.36 -7.14 -6.40
C VAL A 72 -0.18 -7.09 -4.98
N LEU A 73 -1.06 -6.12 -4.68
CA LEU A 73 -1.60 -5.90 -3.34
C LEU A 73 -2.40 -7.13 -2.87
N GLN A 74 -3.26 -7.68 -3.73
CA GLN A 74 -4.02 -8.89 -3.41
C GLN A 74 -3.11 -10.07 -3.10
N LYS A 75 -2.06 -10.28 -3.90
CA LYS A 75 -1.17 -11.43 -3.70
C LYS A 75 -0.34 -11.29 -2.42
N ILE A 76 0.20 -10.10 -2.17
CA ILE A 76 1.03 -9.86 -0.98
C ILE A 76 0.19 -9.92 0.29
N ARG A 77 -1.06 -9.46 0.32
CA ARG A 77 -1.90 -9.56 1.52
C ARG A 77 -2.09 -11.01 2.00
N CYS A 78 -2.13 -11.97 1.08
CA CYS A 78 -2.44 -13.36 1.38
C CYS A 78 -1.23 -14.30 1.45
N GLU A 79 -0.06 -13.91 0.91
CA GLU A 79 1.12 -14.78 0.85
C GLU A 79 2.20 -14.27 1.82
N PRO A 80 2.67 -15.08 2.78
CA PRO A 80 3.74 -14.65 3.69
C PRO A 80 5.04 -14.39 2.90
N LEU A 81 5.61 -13.21 3.10
CA LEU A 81 6.88 -12.80 2.49
C LEU A 81 7.89 -12.45 3.58
N SER A 82 9.18 -12.49 3.23
CA SER A 82 10.19 -11.92 4.12
C SER A 82 9.99 -10.40 4.21
N ILE A 83 10.29 -9.82 5.38
CA ILE A 83 10.12 -8.39 5.65
C ILE A 83 10.87 -7.55 4.59
N THR A 84 12.11 -7.94 4.27
CA THR A 84 12.93 -7.26 3.26
C THR A 84 12.29 -7.28 1.88
N HIS A 85 11.81 -8.45 1.46
CA HIS A 85 11.23 -8.62 0.13
C HIS A 85 9.89 -7.89 -0.01
N CYS A 86 9.04 -7.99 1.01
CA CYS A 86 7.79 -7.24 1.09
C CYS A 86 8.07 -5.72 1.01
N GLY A 87 9.01 -5.21 1.80
CA GLY A 87 9.36 -3.78 1.80
C GLY A 87 9.86 -3.27 0.45
N VAL A 88 10.67 -4.07 -0.27
CA VAL A 88 11.15 -3.72 -1.62
C VAL A 88 10.00 -3.64 -2.62
N VAL A 89 9.07 -4.59 -2.59
CA VAL A 89 7.92 -4.56 -3.51
C VAL A 89 6.96 -3.43 -3.18
N ILE A 90 6.61 -3.26 -1.91
CA ILE A 90 5.64 -2.24 -1.48
C ILE A 90 6.18 -0.83 -1.70
N SER A 91 7.46 -0.57 -1.41
CA SER A 91 8.07 0.73 -1.72
C SER A 91 7.98 1.06 -3.21
N ARG A 92 8.18 0.07 -4.10
CA ARG A 92 8.02 0.27 -5.55
C ARG A 92 6.58 0.56 -5.96
N VAL A 93 5.60 -0.10 -5.33
CA VAL A 93 4.17 0.15 -5.56
C VAL A 93 3.79 1.55 -5.09
N CYS A 94 4.22 1.98 -3.90
CA CYS A 94 3.94 3.30 -3.34
C CYS A 94 4.36 4.43 -4.30
N LEU A 95 5.50 4.29 -5.00
CA LEU A 95 5.96 5.27 -5.99
C LEU A 95 5.01 5.45 -7.19
N GLU A 96 4.11 4.49 -7.44
CA GLU A 96 3.13 4.59 -8.52
C GLU A 96 1.76 5.10 -8.08
N LEU A 97 1.39 4.92 -6.81
CA LEU A 97 0.05 5.27 -6.31
C LEU A 97 -0.37 6.71 -6.67
N PRO A 98 0.45 7.76 -6.48
CA PRO A 98 0.04 9.13 -6.78
C PRO A 98 -0.32 9.41 -8.25
N ARG A 99 0.02 8.50 -9.17
CA ARG A 99 -0.21 8.64 -10.62
C ARG A 99 -1.44 7.87 -11.10
N LEU A 100 -2.10 7.14 -10.22
CA LEU A 100 -3.21 6.27 -10.55
C LEU A 100 -4.56 6.97 -10.29
N PRO A 101 -5.65 6.49 -10.88
CA PRO A 101 -6.97 7.10 -10.72
C PRO A 101 -7.38 7.18 -9.26
N VAL A 102 -8.00 8.28 -8.87
CA VAL A 102 -8.41 8.51 -7.47
C VAL A 102 -9.40 7.44 -6.99
N GLU A 103 -10.22 6.90 -7.89
CA GLU A 103 -11.17 5.83 -7.61
C GLU A 103 -10.45 4.54 -7.16
N ASP A 104 -9.31 4.23 -7.77
CA ASP A 104 -8.48 3.09 -7.35
C ASP A 104 -7.83 3.36 -5.98
N LEU A 105 -7.38 4.59 -5.72
CA LEU A 105 -6.80 4.97 -4.42
C LEU A 105 -7.82 4.90 -3.29
N VAL A 106 -9.05 5.35 -3.54
CA VAL A 106 -10.18 5.25 -2.59
C VAL A 106 -10.48 3.77 -2.31
N ARG A 107 -10.51 2.93 -3.34
CA ARG A 107 -10.75 1.50 -3.20
C ARG A 107 -9.63 0.81 -2.40
N TRP A 108 -8.36 1.04 -2.72
CA TRP A 108 -7.25 0.45 -1.95
C TRP A 108 -7.17 0.96 -0.52
N SER A 109 -7.58 2.21 -0.27
CA SER A 109 -7.72 2.74 1.10
C SER A 109 -8.82 1.99 1.85
N THR A 110 -9.97 1.78 1.20
CA THR A 110 -11.09 1.02 1.77
C THR A 110 -10.68 -0.41 2.08
N ASP A 111 -10.03 -1.10 1.14
CA ASP A 111 -9.55 -2.47 1.35
C ASP A 111 -8.51 -2.55 2.47
N SER A 112 -7.65 -1.54 2.61
CA SER A 112 -6.64 -1.47 3.67
C SER A 112 -7.27 -1.26 5.05
N VAL A 113 -8.32 -0.44 5.16
CA VAL A 113 -9.08 -0.30 6.40
C VAL A 113 -9.78 -1.62 6.73
N GLN A 114 -10.41 -2.25 5.74
CA GLN A 114 -11.10 -3.52 5.94
C GLN A 114 -10.14 -4.63 6.39
N SER A 115 -8.93 -4.69 5.82
CA SER A 115 -7.95 -5.70 6.21
C SER A 115 -7.40 -5.52 7.63
N VAL A 116 -7.39 -4.30 8.17
CA VAL A 116 -7.12 -4.05 9.59
C VAL A 116 -8.26 -4.59 10.45
N VAL A 117 -9.51 -4.28 10.09
CA VAL A 117 -10.72 -4.69 10.84
C VAL A 117 -10.84 -6.21 10.90
N GLU A 118 -10.59 -6.88 9.79
CA GLU A 118 -10.68 -8.35 9.67
C GLU A 118 -9.39 -9.07 10.09
N ASP A 119 -8.30 -8.33 10.30
CA ASP A 119 -6.95 -8.86 10.50
C ASP A 119 -6.51 -9.87 9.43
N SER A 120 -6.90 -9.58 8.17
CA SER A 120 -6.77 -10.47 7.01
C SER A 120 -5.50 -10.25 6.16
N ASP A 121 -4.70 -9.24 6.49
CA ASP A 121 -3.44 -8.93 5.81
C ASP A 121 -2.24 -9.54 6.56
N VAL A 122 -1.69 -10.62 6.00
CA VAL A 122 -0.57 -11.38 6.59
C VAL A 122 0.70 -10.53 6.72
N ASN A 123 0.92 -9.58 5.80
CA ASN A 123 2.13 -8.76 5.76
C ASN A 123 1.90 -7.34 6.29
N MET A 124 0.68 -6.99 6.68
CA MET A 124 0.27 -5.68 7.18
C MET A 124 0.65 -4.53 6.24
N ILE A 125 0.56 -4.74 4.92
CA ILE A 125 0.97 -3.74 3.91
C ILE A 125 0.09 -2.50 3.94
N TRP A 126 -1.11 -2.59 4.53
CA TRP A 126 -1.97 -1.44 4.83
C TRP A 126 -1.22 -0.30 5.53
N LYS A 127 -0.17 -0.59 6.30
CA LYS A 127 0.60 0.43 7.03
C LYS A 127 1.36 1.40 6.12
N ASP A 128 1.69 0.96 4.91
CA ASP A 128 2.44 1.74 3.91
C ASP A 128 1.49 2.24 2.80
N ILE A 129 0.53 1.40 2.40
CA ILE A 129 -0.42 1.71 1.31
C ILE A 129 -1.46 2.76 1.75
N LEU A 130 -2.03 2.62 2.95
CA LEU A 130 -3.11 3.51 3.39
C LEU A 130 -2.64 4.97 3.52
N PRO A 131 -1.48 5.29 4.14
CA PRO A 131 -0.99 6.66 4.19
C PRO A 131 -0.72 7.26 2.80
N GLU A 132 -0.10 6.49 1.90
CA GLU A 132 0.24 6.97 0.55
C GLU A 132 -1.02 7.26 -0.29
N CYS A 133 -2.01 6.36 -0.25
CA CYS A 133 -3.29 6.59 -0.91
C CYS A 133 -3.99 7.81 -0.31
N LEU A 134 -4.12 7.89 1.02
CA LEU A 134 -4.85 8.98 1.67
C LEU A 134 -4.18 10.34 1.50
N TYR A 135 -2.85 10.39 1.41
CA TYR A 135 -2.12 11.62 1.09
C TYR A 135 -2.55 12.20 -0.27
N THR A 136 -2.69 11.35 -1.28
CA THR A 136 -3.14 11.77 -2.62
C THR A 136 -4.63 12.07 -2.61
N VAL A 137 -5.45 11.19 -2.03
CA VAL A 137 -6.90 11.35 -1.97
C VAL A 137 -7.30 12.63 -1.24
N SER A 138 -6.65 13.01 -0.13
CA SER A 138 -7.00 14.21 0.64
C SER A 138 -6.87 15.52 -0.14
N SER A 139 -6.11 15.53 -1.24
CA SER A 139 -5.98 16.71 -2.11
C SER A 139 -7.14 16.89 -3.11
N HIS A 140 -8.06 15.92 -3.18
CA HIS A 140 -9.20 15.97 -4.10
C HIS A 140 -10.42 16.59 -3.40
N ASP A 141 -10.96 17.66 -3.97
CA ASP A 141 -12.16 18.34 -3.45
C ASP A 141 -13.39 17.43 -3.47
N ASN A 142 -13.39 16.45 -4.36
CA ASN A 142 -14.53 15.60 -4.61
C ASN A 142 -14.12 14.20 -5.08
N ILE A 143 -14.65 13.18 -4.41
CA ILE A 143 -14.49 11.76 -4.72
C ILE A 143 -15.81 11.02 -4.56
N GLN A 144 -15.89 9.84 -5.18
CA GLN A 144 -17.02 8.92 -5.05
C GLN A 144 -16.64 7.76 -4.11
N HIS A 145 -17.38 7.61 -3.00
CA HIS A 145 -17.21 6.50 -2.08
C HIS A 145 -18.58 5.91 -1.70
N CYS A 146 -18.76 4.59 -1.90
CA CYS A 146 -20.02 3.88 -1.63
C CYS A 146 -21.26 4.54 -2.25
N GLY A 147 -21.12 5.13 -3.46
CA GLY A 147 -22.20 5.83 -4.15
C GLY A 147 -22.57 7.19 -3.57
N THR A 148 -21.77 7.71 -2.64
CA THR A 148 -21.91 9.05 -2.07
C THR A 148 -20.72 9.92 -2.47
N GLU A 149 -21.02 11.18 -2.75
CA GLU A 149 -20.05 12.21 -3.07
C GLU A 149 -19.53 12.88 -1.80
N MET A 150 -18.22 12.99 -1.65
CA MET A 150 -17.57 13.66 -0.50
C MET A 150 -16.17 14.15 -0.85
N SER A 151 -15.61 15.03 -0.03
CA SER A 151 -14.21 15.44 -0.19
C SER A 151 -13.23 14.34 0.24
N GLY A 152 -12.02 14.38 -0.31
CA GLY A 152 -10.96 13.45 0.08
C GLY A 152 -10.55 13.57 1.55
N GLU A 153 -10.63 14.77 2.13
CA GLU A 153 -10.34 14.98 3.56
C GLU A 153 -11.44 14.36 4.44
N GLU A 154 -12.72 14.48 4.06
CA GLU A 154 -13.81 13.80 4.77
C GLU A 154 -13.64 12.28 4.74
N PHE A 155 -13.24 11.72 3.59
CA PHE A 155 -12.95 10.29 3.48
C PHE A 155 -11.77 9.86 4.35
N LYS A 156 -10.69 10.63 4.39
CA LYS A 156 -9.55 10.39 5.31
C LYS A 156 -10.02 10.34 6.77
N ILE A 157 -10.86 11.30 7.18
CA ILE A 157 -11.44 11.34 8.52
C ILE A 157 -12.29 10.08 8.79
N GLN A 158 -13.10 9.63 7.83
CA GLN A 158 -13.90 8.40 7.95
C GLN A 158 -13.04 7.14 8.09
N CYS A 159 -11.94 7.02 7.32
CA CYS A 159 -10.99 5.92 7.46
C CYS A 159 -10.39 5.88 8.87
N VAL A 160 -9.89 7.02 9.37
CA VAL A 160 -9.32 7.12 10.71
C VAL A 160 -10.36 6.80 11.79
N TYR A 161 -11.58 7.32 11.65
CA TYR A 161 -12.67 7.03 12.56
C TYR A 161 -12.99 5.53 12.63
N THR A 162 -13.12 4.88 11.47
CA THR A 162 -13.38 3.44 11.35
C THR A 162 -12.28 2.62 12.05
N LEU A 163 -11.02 2.98 11.81
CA LEU A 163 -9.88 2.33 12.46
C LEU A 163 -9.91 2.53 13.98
N CYS A 164 -10.27 3.72 14.49
CA CYS A 164 -10.37 3.93 15.94
C CYS A 164 -11.53 3.16 16.59
N GLN A 165 -12.61 2.87 15.85
CA GLN A 165 -13.76 2.12 16.34
C GLN A 165 -13.54 0.61 16.36
N CYS A 166 -12.71 0.08 15.46
CA CYS A 166 -12.45 -1.36 15.43
C CYS A 166 -11.60 -1.83 16.61
N ARG A 167 -11.56 -3.16 16.79
CA ARG A 167 -10.64 -3.81 17.73
C ARG A 167 -9.26 -3.87 17.10
N TRP A 168 -8.23 -3.48 17.84
CA TRP A 168 -6.84 -3.64 17.41
C TRP A 168 -6.26 -4.88 18.05
N ASN A 169 -5.64 -5.73 17.23
CA ASN A 169 -4.89 -6.87 17.74
C ASN A 169 -3.51 -6.42 18.19
N GLU A 170 -2.96 -7.06 19.23
CA GLU A 170 -1.67 -6.67 19.82
C GLU A 170 -0.56 -6.56 18.77
N ARG A 171 -0.53 -7.53 17.83
CA ARG A 171 0.43 -7.57 16.71
C ARG A 171 0.35 -6.36 15.77
N GLN A 172 -0.81 -5.69 15.71
CA GLN A 172 -1.05 -4.55 14.83
C GLN A 172 -0.63 -3.22 15.46
N LEU A 173 -0.57 -3.11 16.79
CA LEU A 173 -0.46 -1.82 17.50
C LEU A 173 0.77 -0.99 17.11
N VAL A 174 1.94 -1.63 16.98
CA VAL A 174 3.17 -0.96 16.57
C VAL A 174 3.05 -0.44 15.13
N GLN A 175 2.48 -1.25 14.23
CA GLN A 175 2.31 -0.88 12.82
C GLN A 175 1.24 0.21 12.65
N LEU A 176 0.14 0.16 13.41
CA LEU A 176 -0.90 1.19 13.44
C LEU A 176 -0.33 2.53 13.92
N THR A 177 0.48 2.51 14.99
CA THR A 177 1.14 3.72 15.50
C THR A 177 2.05 4.34 14.45
N THR A 178 2.85 3.52 13.77
CA THR A 178 3.74 3.95 12.69
C THR A 178 2.96 4.53 11.51
N MET A 179 1.87 3.88 11.11
CA MET A 179 0.99 4.33 10.03
C MET A 179 0.35 5.68 10.35
N PHE A 180 -0.26 5.84 11.53
CA PHE A 180 -0.89 7.10 11.92
C PHE A 180 0.11 8.27 11.99
N LYS A 181 1.37 7.98 12.36
CA LYS A 181 2.45 8.96 12.27
C LYS A 181 2.70 9.43 10.85
N ALA A 182 2.68 8.54 9.87
CA ALA A 182 2.87 8.90 8.45
C ALA A 182 1.69 9.71 7.87
N MET A 183 0.47 9.55 8.40
CA MET A 183 -0.76 10.14 7.84
C MET A 183 -0.97 11.64 8.10
N GLN A 184 -0.09 12.29 8.86
CA GLN A 184 -0.20 13.73 9.20
C GLN A 184 -1.63 14.11 9.64
N LEU A 185 -2.09 13.53 10.76
CA LEU A 185 -3.44 13.72 11.27
C LEU A 185 -3.67 15.11 11.86
N SER A 186 -4.93 15.55 11.85
CA SER A 186 -5.37 16.72 12.60
C SER A 186 -5.13 16.50 14.11
N ARG A 187 -5.01 17.60 14.89
CA ARG A 187 -4.88 17.50 16.36
C ARG A 187 -6.07 16.77 17.00
N ALA A 188 -7.27 16.90 16.42
CA ALA A 188 -8.46 16.22 16.90
C ALA A 188 -8.36 14.71 16.70
N ASP A 189 -7.91 14.26 15.53
CA ASP A 189 -7.77 12.83 15.22
C ASP A 189 -6.57 12.21 15.91
N LEU A 190 -5.47 12.95 16.05
CA LEU A 190 -4.32 12.60 16.89
C LEU A 190 -4.76 12.27 18.32
N LYS A 191 -5.64 13.09 18.92
CA LYS A 191 -6.17 12.85 20.27
C LYS A 191 -7.01 11.57 20.34
N LYS A 192 -7.83 11.28 19.32
CA LYS A 192 -8.62 10.04 19.25
C LYS A 192 -7.71 8.80 19.16
N VAL A 193 -6.73 8.83 18.27
CA VAL A 193 -5.76 7.73 18.08
C VAL A 193 -4.96 7.48 19.35
N THR A 194 -4.40 8.53 19.95
CA THR A 194 -3.62 8.40 21.21
C THR A 194 -4.46 7.87 22.35
N SER A 195 -5.70 8.35 22.51
CA SER A 195 -6.63 7.82 23.53
C SER A 195 -6.91 6.33 23.33
N LYS A 196 -7.12 5.90 22.08
CA LYS A 196 -7.32 4.49 21.73
C LYS A 196 -6.05 3.66 21.97
N LEU A 197 -4.86 4.16 21.62
CA LEU A 197 -3.59 3.47 21.90
C LEU A 197 -3.41 3.28 23.41
N CYS A 198 -3.64 4.32 24.20
CA CYS A 198 -3.56 4.26 25.66
C CYS A 198 -4.55 3.27 26.27
N SER A 199 -5.78 3.16 25.74
CA SER A 199 -6.72 2.16 26.24
C SER A 199 -6.27 0.72 25.97
N ASN A 200 -5.56 0.47 24.86
CA ASN A 200 -5.02 -0.85 24.55
C ASN A 200 -3.77 -1.18 25.37
N ILE A 201 -2.99 -0.18 25.81
CA ILE A 201 -1.75 -0.36 26.61
C ILE A 201 -2.01 -1.11 27.92
N VAL A 202 -3.18 -0.90 28.54
CA VAL A 202 -3.51 -1.48 29.86
C VAL A 202 -3.58 -3.01 29.80
N ASP A 203 -3.91 -3.57 28.64
CA ASP A 203 -4.11 -5.00 28.44
C ASP A 203 -2.87 -5.70 27.84
N LEU A 204 -1.77 -4.97 27.61
CA LEU A 204 -0.58 -5.51 26.94
C LEU A 204 0.39 -6.22 27.87
N PRO A 205 1.06 -7.30 27.39
CA PRO A 205 2.18 -7.91 28.09
C PRO A 205 3.33 -6.91 28.30
N PRO A 206 4.00 -6.92 29.47
CA PRO A 206 5.08 -5.99 29.80
C PRO A 206 6.19 -5.89 28.73
N ASP A 207 6.49 -6.98 28.04
CA ASP A 207 7.57 -7.05 27.04
C ASP A 207 7.26 -6.27 25.74
N THR A 208 5.98 -6.02 25.44
CA THR A 208 5.54 -5.28 24.25
C THR A 208 5.45 -3.76 24.49
N LEU A 209 5.37 -3.35 25.75
CA LEU A 209 5.19 -1.95 26.17
C LEU A 209 6.34 -1.03 25.73
N PRO A 210 7.64 -1.39 25.85
CA PRO A 210 8.72 -0.46 25.54
C PRO A 210 8.69 0.03 24.09
N LEU A 211 8.44 -0.88 23.14
CA LEU A 211 8.38 -0.53 21.71
C LEU A 211 7.18 0.35 21.39
N LEU A 212 6.00 0.02 21.94
CA LEU A 212 4.79 0.79 21.70
C LEU A 212 4.88 2.19 22.32
N VAL A 213 5.37 2.30 23.57
CA VAL A 213 5.57 3.58 24.24
C VAL A 213 6.56 4.44 23.47
N HIS A 214 7.67 3.87 23.00
CA HIS A 214 8.65 4.61 22.20
C HIS A 214 8.05 5.18 20.91
N GLU A 215 7.27 4.39 20.15
CA GLU A 215 6.62 4.89 18.94
C GLU A 215 5.49 5.89 19.24
N LEU A 216 4.76 5.73 20.35
CA LEU A 216 3.75 6.69 20.79
C LEU A 216 4.39 8.02 21.20
N LEU A 217 5.49 8.01 21.95
CA LEU A 217 6.21 9.23 22.33
C LEU A 217 6.73 9.95 21.09
N LYS A 218 7.36 9.22 20.16
CA LYS A 218 7.77 9.79 18.87
C LYS A 218 6.60 10.41 18.12
N TYR A 219 5.44 9.77 18.13
CA TYR A 219 4.24 10.26 17.45
C TYR A 219 3.72 11.55 18.09
N VAL A 220 3.60 11.60 19.42
CA VAL A 220 3.11 12.76 20.16
C VAL A 220 4.07 13.96 20.07
N PHE A 221 5.38 13.74 20.14
CA PHE A 221 6.37 14.82 20.08
C PHE A 221 6.69 15.32 18.66
N SER A 222 6.10 14.75 17.62
CA SER A 222 6.25 15.23 16.24
C SER A 222 5.24 16.32 15.85
N TYR A 223 4.37 16.75 16.77
CA TYR A 223 3.39 17.84 16.64
C TYR A 223 3.61 18.89 17.74
#